data_AF-A0A6N9VHI6-F1
#
_entry.id   AF-A0A6N9VHI6-F1
#
_cell.length_a   1.000
_cell.length_b   1.000
_cell.length_c   1.000
_cell.angle_alpha   90.00
_cell.angle_beta   90.00
_cell.angle_gamma   90.00
#
_symmetry.space_group_name_H-M   'P 1'
#
loop_
_entity.id
_entity.type
_entity.pdbx_description
1 polymer ?
#
loop_
_entity_poly.entity_id
_entity_poly.type
_entity_poly.pdbx_seq_one_letter_code
_entity_poly.pdbx_strand_id
1 'polypeptide(L)'
;VCANRIPHGRGLGSSSAAICAGIVAARAVTIGAEAKLDDAALLELATEIEGHPDNVAACLLGGFTLAWTDSGAARAIRMEPDPSVV
;
A
#
# COMPACT_ATOMS: atom_id res chain seq x y z
N VAL A 1 6.54 19.51 -2.11
CA VAL A 1 5.21 19.79 -2.71
C VAL A 1 4.70 18.49 -3.33
N CYS A 2 3.43 18.14 -3.12
CA CYS A 2 2.83 16.94 -3.72
C CYS A 2 2.26 17.28 -5.11
N ALA A 3 2.61 16.49 -6.13
CA ALA A 3 2.12 16.63 -7.49
C ALA A 3 1.21 15.43 -7.84
N ASN A 4 -0.05 15.51 -7.42
CA ASN A 4 -0.98 14.38 -7.50
C ASN A 4 -1.56 14.25 -8.90
N ARG A 5 -1.41 13.07 -9.51
CA ARG A 5 -1.98 12.73 -10.82
C ARG A 5 -3.11 11.69 -10.77
N ILE A 6 -3.29 11.04 -9.62
CA ILE A 6 -4.37 10.06 -9.42
C ILE A 6 -5.68 10.84 -9.17
N PRO A 7 -6.74 10.66 -9.98
CA PRO A 7 -8.00 11.36 -9.77
C PRO A 7 -8.65 11.02 -8.42
N HIS A 8 -9.02 12.06 -7.67
CA HIS A 8 -9.72 11.90 -6.39
C HIS A 8 -11.17 11.45 -6.61
N GLY A 9 -11.69 10.59 -5.72
CA GLY A 9 -13.09 10.18 -5.73
C GLY A 9 -13.53 9.32 -6.94
N ARG A 10 -12.58 8.71 -7.66
CA ARG A 10 -12.85 7.87 -8.85
C ARG A 10 -12.63 6.37 -8.62
N GLY A 11 -12.43 5.95 -7.37
CA GLY A 11 -12.13 4.55 -7.06
C GLY A 11 -10.75 4.08 -7.56
N LEU A 12 -9.83 5.03 -7.82
CA LEU A 12 -8.48 4.75 -8.35
C LEU A 12 -7.40 4.71 -7.25
N GLY A 13 -7.78 4.52 -5.98
CA GLY A 13 -6.83 4.37 -4.87
C GLY A 13 -6.02 5.62 -4.50
N SER A 14 -6.52 6.84 -4.78
CA SER A 14 -5.78 8.08 -4.49
C SER A 14 -5.46 8.29 -2.99
N SER A 15 -6.33 7.81 -2.08
CA SER A 15 -6.13 7.92 -0.63
C SER A 15 -5.00 7.01 -0.16
N SER A 16 -5.16 5.70 -0.40
CA SER A 16 -4.10 4.70 -0.24
C SER A 16 -2.75 5.14 -0.81
N ALA A 17 -2.71 5.70 -2.03
CA ALA A 17 -1.47 6.17 -2.63
C ALA A 17 -0.81 7.31 -1.84
N ALA A 18 -1.60 8.26 -1.31
CA ALA A 18 -1.10 9.35 -0.49
C ALA A 18 -0.60 8.86 0.87
N ILE A 19 -1.32 7.93 1.51
CA ILE A 19 -0.93 7.28 2.77
C ILE A 19 0.40 6.54 2.59
N CYS A 20 0.48 5.68 1.58
CA CYS A 20 1.69 4.91 1.27
C CYS A 20 2.87 5.83 0.99
N ALA A 21 2.69 6.88 0.18
CA ALA A 21 3.74 7.85 -0.11
C ALA A 21 4.25 8.56 1.17
N GLY A 22 3.35 8.93 2.08
CA GLY A 22 3.71 9.55 3.36
C GLY A 22 4.53 8.62 4.25
N ILE A 23 4.09 7.37 4.41
CA ILE A 23 4.77 6.38 5.26
C ILE A 23 6.14 6.00 4.66
N VAL A 24 6.21 5.77 3.35
CA VAL A 24 7.48 5.48 2.66
C VAL A 24 8.45 6.65 2.78
N ALA A 25 7.97 7.90 2.62
CA ALA A 25 8.80 9.09 2.82
C ALA A 25 9.31 9.19 4.27
N ALA A 26 8.46 8.92 5.26
CA ALA A 26 8.85 8.90 6.68
C ALA A 26 9.90 7.82 6.97
N ARG A 27 9.75 6.62 6.39
CA ARG A 27 10.75 5.55 6.48
C ARG A 27 12.11 6.01 5.93
N ALA A 28 12.11 6.67 4.78
CA ALA A 28 13.33 7.09 4.08
C ALA A 28 14.14 8.17 4.83
N VAL A 29 13.47 9.06 5.58
CA VAL A 29 14.15 10.17 6.29
C VAL A 29 14.51 9.83 7.74
N THR A 30 14.09 8.68 8.25
CA THR A 30 14.27 8.29 9.65
C THR A 30 15.38 7.25 9.79
N ILE A 31 16.42 7.58 10.56
CA ILE A 31 17.56 6.69 10.79
C ILE A 31 17.10 5.40 11.48
N GLY A 32 17.43 4.25 10.88
CA GLY A 32 17.09 2.93 11.42
C GLY A 32 15.62 2.53 11.27
N ALA A 33 14.82 3.26 10.48
CA ALA A 33 13.40 2.95 10.30
C ALA A 33 13.16 1.61 9.60
N GLU A 34 14.03 1.16 8.69
CA GLU A 34 13.85 -0.13 8.01
C GLU A 34 13.79 -1.33 8.99
N ALA A 35 14.47 -1.25 10.14
CA ALA A 35 14.40 -2.29 11.16
C ALA A 35 13.11 -2.26 12.00
N LYS A 36 12.37 -1.15 11.99
CA LYS A 36 11.13 -0.94 12.77
C LYS A 36 9.87 -0.90 11.91
N LEU A 37 10.03 -0.60 10.63
CA LEU A 37 8.98 -0.43 9.64
C LEU A 37 9.40 -1.16 8.36
N ASP A 38 9.51 -2.48 8.48
CA ASP A 38 9.67 -3.36 7.33
C ASP A 38 8.40 -3.33 6.45
N ASP A 39 8.43 -4.03 5.31
CA ASP A 39 7.32 -3.95 4.35
C ASP A 39 6.02 -4.51 4.90
N ALA A 40 6.08 -5.47 5.84
CA ALA A 40 4.88 -6.00 6.50
C ALA A 40 4.30 -4.97 7.47
N ALA A 41 5.11 -4.37 8.34
CA ALA A 41 4.69 -3.31 9.25
C ALA A 41 4.19 -2.07 8.49
N LEU A 42 4.78 -1.78 7.31
CA LEU A 42 4.33 -0.70 6.44
C LEU A 42 2.94 -0.98 5.86
N LEU A 43 2.70 -2.19 5.35
CA LEU A 43 1.38 -2.64 4.89
C LEU A 43 0.33 -2.56 6.00
N GLU A 44 0.67 -3.02 7.21
CA GLU A 44 -0.20 -2.97 8.39
C GLU A 44 -0.57 -1.52 8.74
N LEU A 45 0.42 -0.64 8.90
CA LEU A 45 0.20 0.75 9.25
C LEU A 45 -0.63 1.49 8.19
N ALA A 46 -0.31 1.28 6.91
CA ALA A 46 -1.07 1.90 5.82
C ALA A 46 -2.52 1.39 5.77
N THR A 47 -2.72 0.10 6.03
CA THR A 47 -4.05 -0.52 6.11
C THR A 47 -4.85 -0.01 7.31
N GLU A 48 -4.21 0.21 8.46
CA GLU A 48 -4.86 0.78 9.63
C GLU A 48 -5.40 2.19 9.35
N ILE A 49 -4.64 3.00 8.62
CA ILE A 49 -5.03 4.37 8.28
C ILE A 49 -6.14 4.40 7.22
N GLU A 50 -6.06 3.57 6.18
CA GLU A 50 -7.09 3.52 5.12
C GLU A 50 -8.36 2.79 5.60
N GLY A 51 -8.20 1.77 6.45
CA GLY A 51 -9.25 0.88 6.95
C GLY A 51 -9.39 -0.44 6.19
N HIS A 52 -8.71 -0.61 5.05
CA HIS A 52 -8.73 -1.84 4.25
C HIS A 52 -7.43 -2.00 3.41
N PRO A 53 -7.01 -3.24 3.08
CA PRO A 53 -5.68 -3.49 2.52
C PRO A 53 -5.63 -3.53 0.97
N ASP A 54 -6.76 -3.50 0.27
CA ASP A 54 -6.84 -3.75 -1.18
C ASP A 54 -6.03 -2.75 -2.04
N ASN A 55 -6.32 -1.45 -1.95
CA ASN A 55 -5.62 -0.40 -2.67
C ASN A 55 -4.24 -0.14 -2.06
N VAL A 56 -4.09 -0.31 -0.75
CA VAL A 56 -2.81 -0.20 -0.04
C VAL A 56 -1.81 -1.22 -0.59
N ALA A 57 -2.20 -2.49 -0.68
CA ALA A 57 -1.35 -3.54 -1.22
C ALA A 57 -0.91 -3.24 -2.66
N ALA A 58 -1.84 -2.82 -3.52
CA ALA A 58 -1.51 -2.45 -4.90
C ALA A 58 -0.55 -1.26 -4.98
N CYS A 59 -0.69 -0.27 -4.11
CA CYS A 59 0.20 0.89 -4.04
C CYS A 59 1.62 0.53 -3.61
N LEU A 60 1.78 -0.46 -2.72
CA LEU A 60 3.08 -0.84 -2.15
C LEU A 60 3.80 -1.91 -2.97
N LEU A 61 3.08 -2.94 -3.42
CA LEU A 61 3.67 -4.09 -4.10
C LEU A 61 3.71 -3.93 -5.63
N GLY A 62 2.83 -3.07 -6.17
CA GLY A 62 2.59 -2.93 -7.60
C GLY A 62 1.97 -4.18 -8.24
N GLY A 63 1.63 -4.08 -9.53
CA GLY A 63 1.07 -5.20 -10.29
C GLY A 63 -0.34 -5.59 -9.85
N PHE A 64 -0.65 -6.89 -9.94
CA PHE A 64 -1.91 -7.47 -9.48
C PHE A 64 -1.73 -8.10 -8.09
N THR A 65 -2.57 -7.69 -7.14
CA THR A 65 -2.43 -8.08 -5.74
C THR A 65 -3.69 -8.71 -5.20
N LEU A 66 -3.52 -9.76 -4.40
CA LEU A 66 -4.56 -10.28 -3.51
C LEU A 66 -4.25 -9.81 -2.10
N ALA A 67 -5.22 -9.16 -1.46
CA ALA A 67 -5.08 -8.63 -0.11
C ALA A 67 -6.24 -9.08 0.78
N TRP A 68 -5.95 -9.36 2.04
CA TRP A 68 -6.94 -9.78 3.02
C TRP A 68 -6.51 -9.40 4.44
N THR A 69 -7.44 -9.52 5.38
CA THR A 69 -7.15 -9.39 6.81
C THR A 69 -7.22 -10.78 7.44
N ASP A 70 -6.16 -11.18 8.13
CA ASP A 70 -6.09 -12.42 8.90
C ASP A 70 -5.84 -12.08 10.37
N SER A 71 -6.79 -12.44 11.23
CA SER A 71 -6.69 -12.22 12.68
C SER A 71 -6.40 -10.77 13.07
N GLY A 72 -6.95 -9.82 12.30
CA GLY A 72 -6.75 -8.37 12.49
C GLY A 72 -5.51 -7.80 11.81
N ALA A 73 -4.70 -8.65 11.18
CA ALA A 73 -3.45 -8.28 10.52
C ALA A 73 -3.63 -8.24 8.99
N ALA A 74 -3.17 -7.18 8.34
CA ALA A 74 -3.16 -7.03 6.90
C ALA A 74 -2.16 -7.99 6.23
N ARG A 75 -2.62 -8.66 5.18
CA ARG A 75 -1.81 -9.58 4.38
C ARG A 75 -2.02 -9.30 2.91
N ALA A 76 -0.97 -9.46 2.12
CA ALA A 76 -1.06 -9.34 0.69
C ALA A 76 -0.01 -10.20 -0.02
N ILE A 77 -0.35 -10.64 -1.23
CA ILE A 77 0.58 -11.24 -2.18
C ILE A 77 0.45 -10.52 -3.51
N ARG A 78 1.57 -10.38 -4.22
CA ARG A 78 1.60 -10.00 -5.63
C ARG A 78 1.67 -11.26 -6.48
N MET A 79 0.93 -11.25 -7.58
CA MET A 79 0.99 -12.30 -8.58
C MET A 79 0.86 -11.70 -9.98
N GLU A 80 1.25 -12.49 -10.97
CA GLU A 80 1.01 -12.13 -12.36
C GLU A 80 -0.43 -12.54 -12.73
N PRO A 81 -1.21 -11.65 -13.37
CA PRO A 81 -2.52 -12.02 -13.88
C PRO A 81 -2.38 -13.06 -15.01
N ASP A 82 -3.41 -13.89 -15.18
CA ASP A 82 -3.44 -14.84 -16.29
C ASP A 82 -3.37 -14.11 -17.65
N PRO A 83 -2.58 -14.58 -18.62
CA PRO A 83 -2.47 -13.93 -19.93
C PRO A 83 -3.79 -13.78 -20.69
N SER A 84 -4.83 -14.53 -20.34
CA SER A 84 -6.17 -14.38 -20.94
C SER A 84 -6.94 -13.16 -20.42
N VAL A 85 -6.49 -12.54 -19.33
CA VAL A 85 -7.13 -11.37 -18.70
C VAL A 85 -6.53 -10.05 -19.17
N VAL A 86 -5.32 -10.07 -19.76
CA VAL A 86 -4.51 -8.88 -20.10
C VAL A 86 -4.31 -8.70 -21.60
#